data_AF-A0A954LGB1-F1
#
_entry.id   AF-A0A954LGB1-F1
#
_cell.length_a   1.000
_cell.length_b   1.000
_cell.length_c   1.000
_cell.angle_alpha   90.00
_cell.angle_beta   90.00
_cell.angle_gamma   90.00
#
_symmetry.space_group_name_H-M   'P 1'
#
loop_
_entity.id
_entity.type
_entity.pdbx_description
1 polymer ?
#
loop_
_entity_poly.entity_id
_entity_poly.type
_entity_poly.pdbx_seq_one_letter_code
_entity_poly.pdbx_strand_id
1 'polypeptide(L)'
;MRLQPHRTLCLPAGSAAWVFLGFLCLALTGCRGPNHFLAREMPSGLRVAERYNPQEVDLTKLGSGGNSQLIGSGDVLKVAIAAGLSDDDVVEIPVSISDDGTSSIPEVGRIRLAGLEPQAAESVIRQELVRRGLFQSPTVTVTMSHVRENRIRVIGAVKAPGLYNLHPTSSDVVSALAAAGGLAEDASEDIEIRNPHA
;
A
#
# COMPACT_ATOMS: atom_id res chain seq x y z
N MET A 1 1.53 -48.26 92.71
CA MET A 1 2.22 -47.17 92.00
C MET A 1 3.73 -47.41 92.08
N ARG A 2 4.33 -48.01 91.05
CA ARG A 2 5.80 -48.12 90.87
C ARG A 2 6.06 -48.29 89.37
N LEU A 3 6.51 -47.23 88.73
CA LEU A 3 6.95 -47.18 87.33
C LEU A 3 8.46 -47.41 87.27
N GLN A 4 8.91 -48.16 86.28
CA GLN A 4 10.31 -48.47 85.98
C GLN A 4 11.00 -47.31 85.23
N PRO A 5 12.35 -47.17 85.33
CA PRO A 5 13.10 -46.14 84.63
C PRO A 5 13.50 -46.55 83.19
N HIS A 6 13.37 -45.59 82.27
CA HIS A 6 13.86 -45.67 80.88
C HIS A 6 15.37 -45.41 80.80
N ARG A 7 16.05 -46.19 79.96
CA ARG A 7 17.48 -46.06 79.61
C ARG A 7 17.72 -44.79 78.81
N THR A 8 18.65 -43.97 79.28
CA THR A 8 19.22 -42.81 78.59
C THR A 8 20.29 -43.28 77.60
N LEU A 9 20.20 -42.82 76.34
CA LEU A 9 21.23 -43.02 75.32
C LEU A 9 22.03 -41.71 75.19
N CYS A 10 23.32 -41.76 75.54
CA CYS A 10 24.28 -40.68 75.33
C CYS A 10 24.53 -40.47 73.83
N LEU A 11 24.39 -39.22 73.35
CA LEU A 11 25.01 -38.76 72.11
C LEU A 11 26.38 -38.16 72.42
N PRO A 12 27.44 -38.49 71.65
CA PRO A 12 28.77 -37.91 71.86
C PRO A 12 28.83 -36.47 71.32
N ALA A 13 29.46 -35.61 72.12
CA ALA A 13 29.82 -34.24 71.78
C ALA A 13 30.93 -34.26 70.71
N GLY A 14 30.58 -33.97 69.45
CA GLY A 14 31.57 -33.90 68.37
C GLY A 14 31.04 -33.50 66.99
N SER A 15 29.80 -32.99 66.86
CA SER A 15 29.12 -32.85 65.56
C SER A 15 28.77 -31.41 65.16
N ALA A 16 29.43 -30.40 65.74
CA ALA A 16 29.21 -29.00 65.34
C ALA A 16 30.03 -28.59 64.09
N ALA A 17 31.22 -29.18 63.89
CA ALA A 17 32.09 -28.85 62.77
C ALA A 17 31.55 -29.32 61.41
N TRP A 18 30.82 -30.43 61.38
CA TRP A 18 30.26 -31.00 60.15
C TRP A 18 29.02 -30.26 59.64
N VAL A 19 28.25 -29.64 60.54
CA VAL A 19 27.05 -28.87 60.18
C VAL A 19 27.44 -27.53 59.53
N PHE A 20 28.48 -26.87 60.05
CA PHE A 20 28.99 -25.62 59.46
C PHE A 20 29.67 -25.85 58.10
N LEU A 21 30.38 -26.96 57.91
CA LEU A 21 30.99 -27.30 56.61
C LEU A 21 29.91 -27.63 55.54
N GLY A 22 28.81 -28.28 55.94
CA GLY A 22 27.68 -28.54 55.06
C GLY A 22 26.96 -27.26 54.60
N PHE A 23 26.77 -26.30 55.52
CA PHE A 23 26.11 -25.03 55.19
C PHE A 23 26.99 -24.12 54.32
N LEU A 24 28.32 -24.15 54.52
CA LEU A 24 29.28 -23.44 53.67
C LEU A 24 29.35 -24.01 52.24
N CYS A 25 29.20 -25.33 52.09
CA CYS A 25 29.11 -25.96 50.76
C CYS A 25 27.83 -25.56 50.02
N LEU A 26 26.69 -25.46 50.70
CA LEU A 26 25.43 -25.09 50.06
C LEU A 26 25.41 -23.63 49.56
N ALA A 27 26.10 -22.73 50.28
CA ALA A 27 26.23 -21.33 49.90
C ALA A 27 27.18 -21.11 48.70
N LEU A 28 28.08 -22.06 48.43
CA LEU A 28 29.03 -22.01 47.31
C LEU A 28 28.52 -22.72 46.04
N THR A 29 27.48 -23.55 46.14
CA THR A 29 26.81 -24.16 44.98
C THR A 29 25.71 -23.25 44.43
N GLY A 30 26.10 -22.07 43.95
CA GLY A 30 25.27 -21.30 43.03
C GLY A 30 25.30 -21.94 41.64
N CYS A 31 24.16 -22.38 41.12
CA CYS A 31 24.06 -22.86 39.75
C CYS A 31 24.20 -21.69 38.77
N ARG A 32 25.41 -21.42 38.28
CA ARG A 32 25.65 -20.53 37.15
C ARG A 32 25.47 -21.33 35.85
N GLY A 33 24.23 -21.40 35.36
CA GLY A 33 23.92 -22.03 34.07
C GLY A 33 24.47 -21.21 32.89
N PRO A 34 25.05 -21.81 31.84
CA PRO A 34 25.83 -21.11 30.81
C PRO A 34 24.98 -20.40 29.72
N ASN A 35 23.71 -20.10 29.99
CA ASN A 35 22.77 -19.72 28.94
C ASN A 35 22.45 -18.22 28.94
N HIS A 36 23.49 -17.38 28.96
CA HIS A 36 23.38 -15.94 28.72
C HIS A 36 23.91 -15.67 27.32
N PHE A 37 23.03 -15.76 26.31
CA PHE A 37 23.41 -15.37 24.96
C PHE A 37 23.24 -13.86 24.83
N LEU A 38 24.35 -13.12 24.91
CA LEU A 38 24.37 -11.73 24.47
C LEU A 38 24.14 -11.71 22.97
N ALA A 39 23.40 -10.72 22.46
CA ALA A 39 23.12 -10.60 21.03
C ALA A 39 24.39 -10.57 20.14
N ARG A 40 25.55 -10.26 20.74
CA ARG A 40 26.85 -10.21 20.09
C ARG A 40 27.55 -11.57 19.96
N GLU A 41 27.13 -12.59 20.70
CA GLU A 41 27.81 -13.90 20.83
C GLU A 41 26.90 -15.07 20.42
N MET A 42 26.02 -14.87 19.44
CA MET A 42 25.17 -15.96 18.95
C MET A 42 25.98 -16.97 18.11
N PRO A 43 25.97 -18.27 18.46
CA PRO A 43 26.61 -19.31 17.66
C PRO A 43 25.92 -19.46 16.30
N SER A 44 26.70 -19.80 15.27
CA SER A 44 26.27 -19.80 13.86
C SER A 44 25.08 -20.72 13.54
N GLY A 45 24.83 -21.76 14.35
CA GLY A 45 23.69 -22.67 14.17
C GLY A 45 22.34 -22.15 14.70
N LEU A 46 22.32 -21.03 15.43
CA LEU A 46 21.10 -20.38 15.95
C LEU A 46 20.82 -19.03 15.26
N ARG A 47 21.64 -18.65 14.27
CA ARG A 47 21.35 -17.51 13.42
C ARG A 47 20.27 -17.95 12.44
N VAL A 48 19.14 -17.25 12.44
CA VAL A 48 18.15 -17.38 11.36
C VAL A 48 18.91 -17.21 10.04
N ALA A 49 18.84 -18.22 9.17
CA ALA A 49 19.44 -18.12 7.84
C ALA A 49 18.86 -16.87 7.18
N GLU A 50 19.71 -15.91 6.87
CA GLU A 50 19.31 -14.68 6.21
C GLU A 50 18.74 -15.08 4.85
N ARG A 51 17.40 -15.11 4.77
CA ARG A 51 16.67 -15.32 3.53
C ARG A 51 16.88 -14.04 2.74
N TYR A 52 17.98 -13.99 1.98
CA TYR A 52 18.12 -12.99 0.93
C TYR A 52 16.91 -13.17 0.01
N ASN A 53 15.97 -12.24 0.10
CA ASN A 53 14.83 -12.15 -0.81
C ASN A 53 15.26 -11.19 -1.93
N PRO A 54 15.76 -11.70 -3.08
CA PRO A 54 16.27 -10.87 -4.18
C PRO A 54 15.17 -10.13 -4.95
N GLN A 55 13.95 -10.06 -4.44
CA GLN A 55 13.01 -9.07 -4.93
C GLN A 55 13.41 -7.73 -4.32
N GLU A 56 14.50 -7.16 -4.85
CA GLU A 56 14.70 -5.72 -4.83
C GLU A 56 13.50 -5.14 -5.59
N VAL A 57 12.44 -4.87 -4.83
CA VAL A 57 11.28 -4.17 -5.35
C VAL A 57 11.81 -2.79 -5.67
N ASP A 58 12.10 -2.57 -6.95
CA ASP A 58 12.52 -1.28 -7.46
C ASP A 58 11.35 -0.30 -7.30
N LEU A 59 11.25 0.28 -6.10
CA LEU A 59 10.21 1.24 -5.70
C LEU A 59 10.28 2.51 -6.57
N THR A 60 11.41 2.73 -7.24
CA THR A 60 11.60 3.79 -8.25
C THR A 60 10.67 3.62 -9.45
N LYS A 61 10.16 2.40 -9.71
CA LYS A 61 9.12 2.12 -10.72
C LYS A 61 7.69 2.30 -10.22
N LEU A 62 7.48 2.29 -8.90
CA LEU A 62 6.19 2.63 -8.30
C LEU A 62 5.96 4.15 -8.32
N GLY A 63 7.04 4.91 -8.21
CA GLY A 63 7.05 6.35 -8.50
C GLY A 63 7.17 6.62 -9.99
N SER A 64 6.21 6.17 -10.81
CA SER A 64 6.15 6.59 -12.22
C SER A 64 5.80 8.07 -12.27
N GLY A 65 6.83 8.92 -12.29
CA GLY A 65 6.80 10.37 -12.38
C GLY A 65 6.39 10.90 -13.74
N GLY A 66 5.41 10.25 -14.37
CA GLY A 66 4.63 10.80 -15.45
C GLY A 66 3.18 10.52 -15.09
N ASN A 67 2.47 11.51 -14.58
CA ASN A 67 1.01 11.43 -14.41
C ASN A 67 0.37 11.47 -15.80
N SER A 68 0.63 10.44 -16.61
CA SER A 68 0.00 10.22 -17.90
C SER A 68 -1.44 9.85 -17.62
N GLN A 69 -2.29 10.87 -17.67
CA GLN A 69 -3.71 10.70 -17.50
C GLN A 69 -4.29 10.20 -18.81
N LEU A 70 -4.41 8.88 -18.91
CA LEU A 70 -5.09 8.25 -20.03
C LEU A 70 -6.59 8.53 -19.95
N ILE A 71 -7.18 8.84 -21.09
CA ILE A 71 -8.63 9.03 -21.23
C ILE A 71 -9.32 7.68 -21.01
N GLY A 72 -10.25 7.62 -20.06
CA GLY A 72 -11.05 6.45 -19.75
C GLY A 72 -12.48 6.52 -20.31
N SER A 73 -13.17 5.38 -20.35
CA SER A 73 -14.62 5.37 -20.58
C SER A 73 -15.38 6.07 -19.46
N GLY A 74 -16.39 6.87 -19.79
CA GLY A 74 -17.14 7.67 -18.83
C GLY A 74 -16.52 9.02 -18.46
N ASP A 75 -15.30 9.33 -18.95
CA ASP A 75 -14.73 10.66 -18.79
C ASP A 75 -15.45 11.68 -19.68
N VAL A 76 -15.44 12.95 -19.25
CA VAL A 76 -15.95 14.08 -20.04
C VAL A 76 -14.77 15.00 -20.38
N LEU A 77 -14.54 15.15 -21.68
CA LEU A 77 -13.55 16.03 -22.25
C LEU A 77 -14.20 17.33 -22.69
N LYS A 78 -13.45 18.41 -22.65
CA LYS A 78 -13.77 19.69 -23.26
C LYS A 78 -12.85 19.87 -24.45
N VAL A 79 -13.42 19.85 -25.64
CA VAL A 79 -12.68 20.01 -26.90
C VAL A 79 -12.89 21.43 -27.38
N ALA A 80 -11.82 22.22 -27.43
CA ALA A 80 -11.82 23.56 -27.99
C ALA A 80 -11.22 23.50 -29.40
N ILE A 81 -11.97 23.95 -30.39
CA ILE A 81 -11.53 24.02 -31.79
C ILE A 81 -11.44 25.49 -32.18
N ALA A 82 -10.25 25.92 -32.60
CA ALA A 82 -9.99 27.27 -33.10
C ALA A 82 -9.58 27.19 -34.58
N ALA A 83 -10.32 27.89 -35.45
CA ALA A 83 -10.10 27.88 -36.90
C ALA A 83 -9.61 29.22 -37.48
N GLY A 84 -9.58 30.27 -36.66
CA GLY A 84 -9.23 31.64 -37.04
C GLY A 84 -8.05 32.22 -36.27
N LEU A 85 -7.79 33.50 -36.50
CA LEU A 85 -6.76 34.29 -35.80
C LEU A 85 -7.34 35.10 -34.62
N SER A 86 -8.65 35.00 -34.40
CA SER A 86 -9.43 35.74 -33.40
C SER A 86 -9.92 34.79 -32.31
N ASP A 87 -9.84 35.20 -31.04
CA ASP A 87 -10.32 34.41 -29.89
C ASP A 87 -11.84 34.15 -29.92
N ASP A 88 -12.60 34.94 -30.68
CA ASP A 88 -14.06 34.78 -30.82
C ASP A 88 -14.45 33.57 -31.69
N ASP A 89 -13.50 32.94 -32.39
CA ASP A 89 -13.75 31.79 -33.27
C ASP A 89 -13.50 30.43 -32.58
N VAL A 90 -13.41 30.41 -31.25
CA VAL A 90 -13.18 29.19 -30.46
C VAL A 90 -14.51 28.53 -30.11
N VAL A 91 -14.72 27.34 -30.65
CA VAL A 91 -15.90 26.51 -30.31
C VAL A 91 -15.49 25.48 -29.26
N GLU A 92 -16.12 25.56 -28.09
CA GLU A 92 -15.91 24.62 -27.00
C GLU A 92 -17.05 23.60 -26.93
N ILE A 93 -16.72 22.32 -27.06
CA ILE A 93 -17.70 21.23 -27.09
C ILE A 93 -17.41 20.26 -25.93
N PRO A 94 -18.38 20.03 -25.02
CA PRO A 94 -18.28 18.95 -24.05
C PRO A 94 -18.53 17.59 -24.74
N VAL A 95 -17.63 16.66 -24.53
CA VAL A 95 -17.51 15.40 -25.27
C VAL A 95 -17.35 14.27 -24.26
N SER A 96 -18.35 13.39 -24.13
CA SER A 96 -18.29 12.24 -23.21
C SER A 96 -17.74 11.00 -23.89
N ILE A 97 -16.94 10.21 -23.18
CA ILE A 97 -16.42 8.94 -23.67
C ILE A 97 -17.42 7.83 -23.35
N SER A 98 -17.87 7.13 -24.38
CA SER A 98 -18.77 5.99 -24.28
C SER A 98 -18.05 4.75 -23.71
N ASP A 99 -18.82 3.75 -23.27
CA ASP A 99 -18.28 2.51 -22.69
C ASP A 99 -17.41 1.70 -23.66
N ASP A 100 -17.64 1.85 -24.97
CA ASP A 100 -16.82 1.25 -26.03
C ASP A 100 -15.47 1.97 -26.25
N GLY A 101 -15.21 3.03 -25.49
CA GLY A 101 -14.01 3.87 -25.57
C GLY A 101 -14.03 4.86 -26.74
N THR A 102 -15.17 5.01 -27.41
CA THR A 102 -15.36 6.00 -28.47
C THR A 102 -16.07 7.23 -27.95
N SER A 103 -15.97 8.32 -28.71
CA SER A 103 -16.75 9.52 -28.46
C SER A 103 -17.32 10.08 -29.76
N SER A 104 -18.47 10.72 -29.65
CA SER A 104 -19.15 11.35 -30.76
C SER A 104 -18.97 12.86 -30.68
N ILE A 105 -18.14 13.40 -31.55
CA ILE A 105 -17.93 14.84 -31.66
C ILE A 105 -18.79 15.34 -32.84
N PRO A 106 -19.61 16.40 -32.67
CA PRO A 106 -20.30 17.03 -33.78
C PRO A 106 -19.33 17.37 -34.94
N GLU A 107 -19.80 17.24 -36.18
CA GLU A 107 -19.02 17.44 -37.43
C GLU A 107 -17.93 16.38 -37.71
N VAL A 108 -17.19 15.95 -36.69
CA VAL A 108 -16.14 14.91 -36.79
C VAL A 108 -16.71 13.50 -36.79
N GLY A 109 -17.84 13.27 -36.11
CA GLY A 109 -18.44 11.95 -35.95
C GLY A 109 -17.80 11.10 -34.84
N ARG A 110 -17.89 9.78 -34.96
CA ARG A 110 -17.41 8.83 -33.95
C ARG A 110 -15.91 8.59 -34.09
N ILE A 111 -15.16 8.82 -33.01
CA ILE A 111 -13.72 8.60 -32.93
C ILE A 111 -13.33 7.85 -31.65
N ARG A 112 -12.28 7.04 -31.68
CA ARG A 112 -11.78 6.33 -30.50
C ARG A 112 -10.77 7.21 -29.76
N LEU A 113 -11.06 7.53 -28.50
CA LEU A 113 -10.23 8.39 -27.65
C LEU A 113 -9.74 7.69 -26.39
N ALA A 114 -10.40 6.61 -25.96
CA ALA A 114 -9.99 5.89 -24.76
C ALA A 114 -8.60 5.25 -24.92
N GLY A 115 -7.80 5.33 -23.85
CA GLY A 115 -6.42 4.86 -23.81
C GLY A 115 -5.41 5.83 -24.43
N LEU A 116 -5.85 6.99 -24.92
CA LEU A 116 -4.96 8.05 -25.39
C LEU A 116 -4.73 9.08 -24.29
N GLU A 117 -3.57 9.73 -24.33
CA GLU A 117 -3.34 10.97 -23.60
C GLU A 117 -4.11 12.12 -24.28
N PRO A 118 -4.49 13.19 -23.55
CA PRO A 118 -5.18 14.35 -24.12
C PRO A 118 -4.46 14.93 -25.34
N GLN A 119 -3.12 15.02 -25.30
CA GLN A 119 -2.30 15.53 -26.41
C GLN A 119 -2.33 14.60 -27.65
N ALA A 120 -2.40 13.30 -27.43
CA ALA A 120 -2.57 12.33 -28.51
C ALA A 120 -3.99 12.42 -29.10
N ALA A 121 -5.01 12.61 -28.25
CA ALA A 121 -6.39 12.83 -28.68
C ALA A 121 -6.55 14.11 -29.52
N GLU A 122 -5.89 15.22 -29.15
CA GLU A 122 -5.86 16.46 -29.95
C GLU A 122 -5.37 16.20 -31.38
N SER A 123 -4.27 15.45 -31.50
CA SER A 123 -3.69 15.13 -32.80
C SER A 123 -4.63 14.28 -33.66
N VAL A 124 -5.32 13.30 -33.06
CA VAL A 124 -6.31 12.46 -33.75
C VAL A 124 -7.50 13.28 -34.22
N ILE A 125 -8.06 14.14 -33.36
CA ILE A 125 -9.21 14.99 -33.69
C ILE A 125 -8.86 15.96 -34.82
N ARG A 126 -7.71 16.63 -34.72
CA ARG A 126 -7.20 17.54 -35.76
C ARG A 126 -7.08 16.83 -37.11
N GLN A 127 -6.51 15.62 -37.14
CA GLN A 127 -6.37 14.86 -38.39
C GLN A 127 -7.72 14.49 -39.00
N GLU A 128 -8.70 14.12 -38.18
CA GLU A 128 -10.04 13.76 -38.65
C GLU A 128 -10.81 14.99 -39.18
N LEU A 129 -10.67 16.16 -38.54
CA LEU A 129 -11.23 17.43 -39.01
C LEU A 129 -10.70 17.82 -40.40
N VAL A 130 -9.38 17.69 -40.60
CA VAL A 130 -8.74 17.99 -41.90
C VAL A 130 -9.12 16.95 -42.95
N ARG A 131 -9.14 15.65 -42.59
CA ARG A 131 -9.53 14.55 -43.49
C ARG A 131 -10.94 14.73 -44.06
N ARG A 132 -11.86 15.27 -43.25
CA ARG A 132 -13.25 15.53 -43.65
C ARG A 132 -13.44 16.83 -44.44
N GLY A 133 -12.38 17.63 -44.60
CA GLY A 133 -12.43 18.90 -45.32
C GLY A 133 -13.20 20.00 -44.59
N LEU A 134 -13.41 19.86 -43.27
CA LEU A 134 -14.11 20.86 -42.46
C LEU A 134 -13.24 22.08 -42.19
N PHE A 135 -11.95 21.86 -41.96
CA PHE A 135 -10.95 22.90 -41.67
C PHE A 135 -9.63 22.60 -42.39
N GLN A 136 -8.91 23.65 -42.79
CA GLN A 136 -7.58 23.50 -43.42
C GLN A 136 -6.46 23.35 -42.38
N SER A 137 -6.50 24.13 -41.31
CA SER A 137 -5.49 24.11 -40.23
C SER A 137 -6.11 24.49 -38.88
N PRO A 138 -6.98 23.64 -38.30
CA PRO A 138 -7.56 23.92 -36.99
C PRO A 138 -6.54 23.67 -35.86
N THR A 139 -6.57 24.53 -34.85
CA THR A 139 -5.93 24.27 -33.55
C THR A 139 -6.95 23.59 -32.67
N VAL A 140 -6.61 22.42 -32.13
CA VAL A 140 -7.48 21.63 -31.26
C VAL A 140 -6.81 21.51 -29.90
N THR A 141 -7.53 21.88 -28.85
CA THR A 141 -7.11 21.70 -27.46
C THR A 141 -8.10 20.77 -26.76
N VAL A 142 -7.61 19.74 -26.09
CA VAL A 142 -8.44 18.78 -25.36
C VAL A 142 -8.09 18.87 -23.88
N THR A 143 -9.07 19.28 -23.08
CA THR A 143 -8.93 19.35 -21.62
C THR A 143 -9.87 18.37 -20.97
N MET A 144 -9.44 17.68 -19.92
CA MET A 144 -10.35 16.83 -19.14
C MET A 144 -11.22 17.70 -18.25
N SER A 145 -12.53 17.73 -18.50
CA SER A 145 -13.49 18.54 -17.74
C SER A 145 -14.00 17.79 -16.51
N HIS A 146 -14.32 16.51 -16.67
CA HIS A 146 -14.74 15.67 -15.57
C HIS A 146 -14.10 14.29 -15.73
N VAL A 147 -13.29 13.93 -14.76
CA VAL A 147 -12.66 12.63 -14.68
C VAL A 147 -13.55 11.76 -13.82
N ARG A 148 -13.83 10.54 -14.25
CA ARG A 148 -14.56 9.59 -13.40
C ARG A 148 -13.77 9.35 -12.12
N GLU A 149 -14.45 9.16 -11.00
CA GLU A 149 -13.80 8.77 -9.75
C GLU A 149 -14.02 7.28 -9.48
N ASN A 150 -12.97 6.58 -9.07
CA ASN A 150 -13.06 5.20 -8.63
C ASN A 150 -13.55 5.15 -7.18
N ARG A 151 -14.74 4.58 -6.97
CA ARG A 151 -15.30 4.44 -5.62
C ARG A 151 -14.81 3.15 -4.97
N ILE A 152 -14.05 3.28 -3.90
CA ILE A 152 -13.48 2.16 -3.14
C ILE A 152 -14.07 2.15 -1.73
N ARG A 153 -14.30 0.95 -1.20
CA ARG A 153 -14.74 0.75 0.18
C ARG A 153 -13.55 0.25 1.00
N VAL A 154 -13.18 1.00 2.03
CA VAL A 154 -12.13 0.61 2.98
C VAL A 154 -12.80 0.23 4.30
N ILE A 155 -12.51 -0.98 4.79
CA ILE A 155 -13.08 -1.56 6.02
C ILE A 155 -11.97 -2.28 6.81
N GLY A 156 -12.21 -2.54 8.09
CA GLY A 156 -11.26 -3.22 8.97
C GLY A 156 -10.47 -2.24 9.85
N ALA A 157 -9.25 -2.61 10.22
CA ALA A 157 -8.37 -1.87 11.13
C ALA A 157 -7.66 -0.70 10.43
N VAL A 158 -8.45 0.29 10.02
CA VAL A 158 -7.99 1.58 9.47
C VAL A 158 -8.51 2.72 10.33
N LYS A 159 -7.86 3.90 10.28
CA LYS A 159 -8.27 5.02 11.14
C LYS A 159 -9.68 5.53 10.83
N ALA A 160 -10.04 5.60 9.55
CA ALA A 160 -11.36 5.99 9.09
C ALA A 160 -11.89 4.95 8.09
N PRO A 161 -12.71 3.98 8.50
CA PRO A 161 -13.39 3.08 7.58
C PRO A 161 -14.52 3.82 6.86
N GLY A 162 -14.68 3.57 5.56
CA GLY A 162 -15.64 4.33 4.77
C GLY A 162 -15.59 4.08 3.27
N LEU A 163 -16.35 4.89 2.55
CA LEU A 163 -16.33 4.95 1.09
C LEU A 163 -15.48 6.15 0.67
N TYR A 164 -14.52 5.88 -0.21
CA TYR A 164 -13.58 6.87 -0.72
C TYR A 164 -13.66 6.92 -2.23
N ASN A 165 -13.60 8.13 -2.77
CA ASN A 165 -13.50 8.37 -4.20
C ASN A 165 -12.05 8.69 -4.51
N LEU A 166 -11.39 7.84 -5.29
CA LEU A 166 -10.02 8.05 -5.73
C LEU A 166 -10.00 8.41 -7.21
N HIS A 167 -9.02 9.23 -7.60
CA HIS A 167 -8.77 9.52 -9.00
C HIS A 167 -8.34 8.22 -9.72
N PRO A 168 -8.72 7.96 -10.98
CA PRO A 168 -8.41 6.71 -11.67
C PRO A 168 -6.91 6.44 -11.78
N THR A 169 -6.12 7.50 -11.95
CA THR A 169 -4.66 7.45 -12.03
C THR A 169 -3.99 7.13 -10.69
N SER A 170 -4.65 7.42 -9.56
CA SER A 170 -4.14 7.21 -8.20
C SER A 170 -5.04 6.26 -7.40
N SER A 171 -5.54 5.21 -8.06
CA SER A 171 -6.49 4.26 -7.51
C SER A 171 -5.80 2.97 -7.02
N ASP A 172 -4.68 3.12 -6.32
CA ASP A 172 -3.88 2.05 -5.73
C ASP A 172 -4.17 1.88 -4.24
N VAL A 173 -3.71 0.75 -3.67
CA VAL A 173 -3.95 0.40 -2.26
C VAL A 173 -3.37 1.45 -1.32
N VAL A 174 -2.20 2.00 -1.65
CA VAL A 174 -1.53 3.00 -0.82
C VAL A 174 -2.34 4.29 -0.78
N SER A 175 -2.83 4.78 -1.92
CA SER A 175 -3.71 5.95 -1.96
C SER A 175 -5.03 5.72 -1.21
N ALA A 176 -5.60 4.51 -1.30
CA ALA A 176 -6.81 4.17 -0.55
C ALA A 176 -6.59 4.20 0.97
N LEU A 177 -5.48 3.62 1.44
CA LEU A 177 -5.10 3.66 2.86
C LEU A 177 -4.77 5.08 3.31
N ALA A 178 -4.06 5.86 2.49
CA ALA A 178 -3.76 7.25 2.79
C ALA A 178 -5.04 8.09 2.93
N ALA A 179 -6.02 7.91 2.04
CA ALA A 179 -7.32 8.55 2.11
C ALA A 179 -8.10 8.13 3.39
N ALA A 180 -7.93 6.89 3.84
CA ALA A 180 -8.48 6.39 5.10
C ALA A 180 -7.71 6.83 6.37
N GLY A 181 -6.67 7.66 6.22
CA GLY A 181 -5.83 8.15 7.33
C GLY A 181 -4.71 7.20 7.76
N GLY A 182 -4.49 6.13 6.99
CA GLY A 182 -3.55 5.06 7.26
C GLY A 182 -4.15 3.91 8.08
N LEU A 183 -3.30 2.95 8.40
CA LEU A 183 -3.63 1.81 9.26
C LEU A 183 -3.86 2.27 10.71
N ALA A 184 -4.72 1.55 11.43
CA ALA A 184 -4.85 1.69 12.88
C ALA A 184 -3.65 1.02 13.60
N GLU A 185 -3.46 1.32 14.89
CA GLU A 185 -2.34 0.75 15.67
C GLU A 185 -2.45 -0.77 15.87
N ASP A 186 -3.67 -1.30 15.83
CA ASP A 186 -4.01 -2.71 15.95
C ASP A 186 -4.19 -3.42 14.60
N ALA A 187 -3.75 -2.79 13.50
CA ALA A 187 -3.86 -3.36 12.17
C ALA A 187 -2.95 -4.58 11.97
N SER A 188 -3.44 -5.56 11.22
CA SER A 188 -2.65 -6.70 10.75
C SER A 188 -1.72 -6.32 9.59
N GLU A 189 -0.69 -7.13 9.35
CA GLU A 189 0.18 -7.02 8.16
C GLU A 189 -0.53 -7.50 6.88
N ASP A 190 -1.65 -8.22 7.00
CA ASP A 190 -2.43 -8.76 5.89
C ASP A 190 -3.49 -7.77 5.38
N ILE A 191 -3.41 -7.43 4.09
CA ILE A 191 -4.39 -6.58 3.39
C ILE A 191 -5.06 -7.39 2.28
N GLU A 192 -6.39 -7.53 2.35
CA GLU A 192 -7.19 -8.22 1.34
C GLU A 192 -7.83 -7.21 0.37
N ILE A 193 -7.68 -7.45 -0.94
CA ILE A 193 -8.32 -6.66 -2.00
C ILE A 193 -9.41 -7.51 -2.64
N ARG A 194 -10.67 -7.06 -2.55
CA ARG A 194 -11.81 -7.75 -3.16
C ARG A 194 -12.35 -6.94 -4.34
N ASN A 195 -12.15 -7.45 -5.56
CA ASN A 195 -12.74 -6.88 -6.77
C ASN A 195 -13.95 -7.74 -7.20
N PRO A 196 -15.20 -7.29 -6.99
CA PRO A 196 -16.39 -8.07 -7.35
C PRO A 196 -16.67 -8.13 -8.86
N HIS A 197 -15.94 -7.38 -9.68
CA HIS A 197 -16.15 -7.27 -11.13
C HIS A 197 -14.99 -7.80 -11.97
N ALA A 198 -13.97 -8.40 -11.35
CA ALA A 198 -12.87 -9.08 -12.04
C ALA A 198 -13.12 -10.58 -12.21
#